data_AF-A0A7V2XSZ1-F1
#
_entry.id   AF-A0A7V2XSZ1-F1
#
_cell.length_a   1.000
_cell.length_b   1.000
_cell.length_c   1.000
_cell.angle_alpha   90.00
_cell.angle_beta   90.00
_cell.angle_gamma   90.00
#
_symmetry.space_group_name_H-M   'P 1'
#
loop_
_entity.id
_entity.type
_entity.pdbx_description
1 polymer ?
#
loop_
_entity_poly.entity_id
_entity_poly.type
_entity_poly.pdbx_seq_one_letter_code
_entity_poly.pdbx_strand_id
1 'polypeptide(L)'
;MIRKHEIDTIARKMGGRFKFTVLVQKRIQELVRGASPLVTLDKDRKRSLIDIAVEEIVQGKIGFDLPVEETESKSRKKKEE
;
A
#
# COMPACT_ATOMS: atom_id res chain seq x y z
N MET A 1 -12.38 -2.64 7.11
CA MET A 1 -12.69 -3.12 5.76
C MET A 1 -11.61 -2.61 4.82
N ILE A 2 -10.89 -3.50 4.14
CA ILE A 2 -9.81 -3.11 3.22
C ILE A 2 -10.46 -2.55 1.92
N ARG A 3 -9.99 -1.40 1.44
CA ARG A 3 -10.60 -0.68 0.29
C ARG A 3 -10.19 -1.33 -1.03
N LYS A 4 -10.89 -2.42 -1.39
CA LYS A 4 -10.61 -3.30 -2.55
C LYS A 4 -10.31 -2.57 -3.87
N HIS A 5 -11.00 -1.45 -4.15
CA HIS A 5 -10.81 -0.67 -5.38
C HIS A 5 -9.43 0.04 -5.46
N GLU A 6 -8.88 0.48 -4.31
CA GLU A 6 -7.54 1.07 -4.26
C GLU A 6 -6.48 0.02 -4.56
N ILE A 7 -6.60 -1.17 -3.96
CA ILE A 7 -5.70 -2.29 -4.20
C ILE A 7 -5.68 -2.68 -5.67
N ASP A 8 -6.84 -2.81 -6.33
CA ASP A 8 -6.86 -3.12 -7.77
C ASP A 8 -6.27 -1.99 -8.63
N THR A 9 -6.40 -0.73 -8.22
CA THR A 9 -5.78 0.41 -8.91
C THR A 9 -4.26 0.42 -8.76
N ILE A 10 -3.77 0.27 -7.52
CA ILE A 10 -2.35 0.29 -7.18
C ILE A 10 -1.65 -0.97 -7.71
N ALA A 11 -2.29 -2.14 -7.63
CA ALA A 11 -1.79 -3.36 -8.25
C ALA A 11 -1.65 -3.22 -9.77
N ARG A 12 -2.55 -2.52 -10.46
CA ARG A 12 -2.37 -2.23 -11.90
C ARG A 12 -1.18 -1.29 -12.14
N LYS A 13 -1.01 -0.21 -11.34
CA LYS A 13 0.19 0.67 -11.42
C LYS A 13 1.50 -0.07 -11.13
N MET A 14 1.50 -1.04 -10.21
CA MET A 14 2.66 -1.87 -9.86
C MET A 14 2.93 -3.03 -10.85
N GLY A 15 2.24 -3.08 -12.00
CA GLY A 15 2.45 -4.10 -13.03
C GLY A 15 1.76 -5.45 -12.75
N GLY A 16 0.67 -5.46 -12.00
CA GLY A 16 -0.25 -6.57 -11.82
C GLY A 16 -0.42 -7.05 -10.37
N ARG A 17 -1.57 -7.72 -10.10
CA ARG A 17 -1.88 -8.32 -8.79
C ARG A 17 -0.78 -9.26 -8.28
N PHE A 18 -0.08 -9.97 -9.15
CA PHE A 18 1.04 -10.83 -8.78
C PHE A 18 2.19 -10.05 -8.11
N LYS A 19 2.66 -8.95 -8.75
CA LYS A 19 3.71 -8.09 -8.19
C LYS A 19 3.29 -7.46 -6.86
N PHE A 20 2.02 -7.03 -6.74
CA PHE A 20 1.45 -6.55 -5.47
C PHE A 20 1.51 -7.63 -4.37
N THR A 21 1.04 -8.85 -4.63
CA THR A 21 1.08 -9.95 -3.64
C THR A 21 2.51 -10.29 -3.21
N VAL A 22 3.47 -10.35 -4.15
CA VAL A 22 4.89 -10.60 -3.85
C VAL A 22 5.48 -9.47 -2.98
N LEU A 23 5.12 -8.22 -3.25
CA LEU A 23 5.56 -7.06 -2.45
C LEU A 23 5.00 -7.12 -1.02
N VAL A 24 3.71 -7.43 -0.86
CA VAL A 24 3.07 -7.65 0.45
C VAL A 24 3.75 -8.79 1.21
N GLN A 25 3.99 -9.94 0.55
CA GLN A 25 4.67 -11.09 1.16
C GLN A 25 6.09 -10.77 1.61
N LYS A 26 6.87 -10.07 0.77
CA LYS A 26 8.22 -9.61 1.13
C LYS A 26 8.18 -8.67 2.34
N ARG A 27 7.27 -7.69 2.36
CA ARG A 27 7.15 -6.74 3.47
C ARG A 27 6.73 -7.41 4.78
N ILE A 28 5.83 -8.39 4.73
CA ILE A 28 5.50 -9.19 5.93
C ILE A 28 6.74 -9.91 6.48
N GLN A 29 7.62 -10.46 5.63
CA GLN A 29 8.86 -11.07 6.09
C GLN A 29 9.83 -10.06 6.75
N GLU A 30 9.88 -8.81 6.27
CA GLU A 30 10.67 -7.75 6.91
C GLU A 30 10.12 -7.40 8.31
N LEU A 31 8.80 -7.22 8.43
CA LEU A 31 8.13 -6.95 9.70
C LEU A 31 8.30 -8.11 10.70
N VAL A 32 8.21 -9.36 10.24
CA VAL A 32 8.48 -10.56 11.06
C VAL A 32 9.95 -10.62 11.53
N ARG A 33 10.90 -10.08 10.74
CA ARG A 33 12.31 -9.94 11.13
C ARG A 33 12.58 -8.74 12.07
N GLY A 34 11.55 -8.03 12.50
CA GLY A 34 11.67 -6.88 13.41
C GLY A 34 11.92 -5.54 12.73
N ALA A 35 11.71 -5.41 11.42
CA ALA A 35 11.79 -4.11 10.75
C ALA A 35 10.68 -3.16 11.25
N SER A 36 11.02 -1.90 11.49
CA SER A 36 10.08 -0.89 11.94
C SER A 36 8.97 -0.63 10.90
N PRO A 37 7.68 -0.57 11.32
CA PRO A 37 6.61 -0.07 10.48
C PRO A 37 6.82 1.40 10.08
N LEU A 38 6.55 1.72 8.81
CA LEU A 38 6.59 3.07 8.25
C LEU A 38 5.22 3.78 8.32
N VAL A 39 4.18 3.08 8.79
CA VAL A 39 2.88 3.65 9.13
C VAL A 39 2.77 3.79 10.66
N THR A 40 2.24 4.93 11.12
CA THR A 40 1.98 5.16 12.53
C THR A 40 0.98 4.13 13.04
N LEU A 41 1.39 3.33 14.03
CA LEU A 41 0.50 2.39 14.69
C LEU A 41 -0.37 3.15 15.70
N ASP A 42 -1.60 3.49 15.30
CA ASP A 42 -2.67 3.89 16.22
C ASP A 42 -2.81 2.81 17.29
N LYS A 43 -2.49 3.12 18.55
CA LYS A 43 -2.34 2.11 19.62
C LYS A 43 -3.63 1.31 19.89
N ASP A 44 -4.78 1.95 19.67
CA ASP A 44 -6.12 1.35 19.77
C ASP A 44 -6.42 0.32 18.67
N ARG A 45 -5.66 0.29 17.57
CA ARG A 45 -5.96 -0.55 16.40
C ARG A 45 -5.00 -1.73 16.27
N LYS A 46 -5.44 -2.89 16.75
CA LYS A 46 -4.85 -4.21 16.43
C LYS A 46 -4.94 -4.49 14.92
N ARG A 47 -3.97 -3.99 14.16
CA ARG A 47 -3.71 -4.33 12.75
C ARG A 47 -2.80 -5.55 12.68
N SER A 48 -3.08 -6.48 11.76
CA SER A 48 -2.17 -7.57 11.42
C SER A 48 -0.93 -7.05 10.67
N LEU A 49 0.15 -7.83 10.64
CA LEU A 49 1.31 -7.54 9.78
C LEU A 49 0.90 -7.42 8.29
N ILE A 50 -0.17 -8.12 7.90
CA ILE A 50 -0.80 -8.02 6.57
C ILE A 50 -1.43 -6.63 6.37
N ASP A 51 -2.20 -6.12 7.34
CA ASP A 51 -2.82 -4.80 7.27
C ASP A 51 -1.76 -3.70 7.22
N ILE A 52 -0.68 -3.83 8.00
CA ILE A 52 0.46 -2.90 8.02
C ILE A 52 1.12 -2.88 6.64
N ALA A 53 1.55 -4.03 6.12
CA ALA A 53 2.20 -4.13 4.81
C ALA A 53 1.31 -3.60 3.67
N VAL A 54 0.02 -3.95 3.67
CA VAL A 54 -0.95 -3.45 2.68
C VAL A 54 -1.11 -1.95 2.79
N GLU A 55 -1.19 -1.38 3.99
CA GLU A 55 -1.41 0.06 4.15
C GLU A 55 -0.14 0.89 3.88
N GLU A 56 1.06 0.36 4.15
CA GLU A 56 2.34 0.97 3.71
C GLU A 56 2.45 1.03 2.17
N ILE A 57 2.05 -0.04 1.49
CA ILE A 57 2.04 -0.13 0.01
C ILE A 57 0.93 0.75 -0.59
N VAL A 58 -0.25 0.82 0.03
CA VAL A 58 -1.35 1.70 -0.40
C VAL A 58 -1.04 3.18 -0.16
N GLN A 59 -0.27 3.51 0.90
CA GLN A 59 0.26 4.87 1.13
C GLN A 59 1.43 5.22 0.21
N GLY A 60 1.88 4.32 -0.67
CA GLY A 60 3.02 4.56 -1.58
C GLY A 60 4.39 4.63 -0.89
N LYS A 61 4.47 4.28 0.40
CA LYS A 61 5.74 4.27 1.16
C LYS A 61 6.64 3.10 0.79
N ILE A 62 6.07 2.07 0.19
CA ILE A 62 6.75 0.84 -0.22
C ILE A 62 6.28 0.48 -1.64
N GLY A 63 7.24 0.33 -2.54
CA GLY A 63 7.02 0.01 -3.95
C GLY A 63 8.20 -0.78 -4.52
N PHE A 64 8.17 -1.00 -5.83
CA PHE A 64 9.36 -1.42 -6.57
C PHE A 64 10.07 -0.18 -7.09
N ASP A 65 11.41 -0.20 -7.07
CA ASP A 65 12.22 0.73 -7.84
C ASP A 65 12.13 0.35 -9.33
N LEU A 66 11.04 0.80 -9.94
CA LEU A 66 10.81 0.83 -11.37
C LEU A 66 10.72 2.31 -11.75
N PRO A 67 11.26 2.76 -12.89
CA PRO A 67 11.08 4.12 -13.34
C PRO A 67 9.58 4.38 -13.53
N VAL A 68 9.00 5.13 -12.59
CA VAL A 68 7.58 5.45 -12.58
C VAL A 68 7.32 6.53 -13.62
N GLU A 69 6.75 6.14 -14.76
CA GLU A 69 6.02 7.10 -15.58
C GLU A 69 4.88 7.67 -14.72
N GLU A 70 5.05 8.93 -14.33
CA GLU A 70 4.21 9.61 -13.34
C GLU A 70 2.83 9.92 -13.92
N THR A 71 2.00 8.89 -13.98
CA THR A 71 0.59 8.96 -14.36
C THR A 71 -0.21 9.68 -13.28
N GLU A 72 -0.01 10.99 -13.20
CA GLU A 72 -0.79 11.94 -12.42
C GLU A 72 -2.27 11.59 -12.49
N SER A 73 -2.88 11.31 -11.34
CA SER A 73 -4.31 11.04 -11.22
C SER A 73 -4.92 11.97 -10.17
N LYS A 74 -4.73 13.28 -10.40
CA LYS A 74 -5.32 14.38 -9.61
C LYS A 74 -6.85 14.39 -9.76
N SER A 75 -7.54 13.57 -8.97
CA SER A 75 -8.98 13.69 -8.68
C SER A 75 -9.17 14.68 -7.51
N ARG A 76 -8.91 15.97 -7.67
CA ARG A 76 -9.87 16.99 -8.16
C ARG A 76 -11.26 16.94 -7.49
N LYS A 77 -11.39 17.78 -6.46
CA LYS A 77 -12.57 18.52 -5.92
C LYS A 77 -14.00 18.12 -6.29
N LYS A 78 -14.80 17.96 -5.22
CA LYS A 78 -16.17 18.49 -4.94
C LYS A 78 -16.31 18.62 -3.40
N LYS A 79 -17.02 19.51 -2.68
CA LYS A 79 -17.93 20.68 -2.89
C LYS A 79 -19.04 20.56 -3.95
N GLU A 80 -19.99 21.44 -3.78
CA GLU A 80 -21.37 21.42 -4.28
C GLU A 80 -22.17 20.36 -3.49
N GLU A 81 -23.18 20.73 -2.69
CA GLU A 81 -23.70 22.08 -2.40
C GLU A 81 -23.76 22.38 -0.90
#